data_AF-A0A668SNV4-F1
#
_entry.id   AF-A0A668SNV4-F1
#
_cell.length_a   1.000
_cell.length_b   1.000
_cell.length_c   1.000
_cell.angle_alpha   90.00
_cell.angle_beta   90.00
_cell.angle_gamma   90.00
#
_symmetry.space_group_name_H-M   'P 1'
#
loop_
_entity.id
_entity.type
_entity.pdbx_description
1 polymer ?
#
loop_
_entity_poly.entity_id
_entity_poly.type
_entity_poly.pdbx_seq_one_letter_code
_entity_poly.pdbx_strand_id
1 'polypeptide(L)'
;MDPEVSVLLHCAHWQGLLRSQVQVELSERQTDLALERHIDEVWMKRVSKEPWLFNRAKFRLHSFCLIKRTPKIICVLDYLGTNWSCGEAEFGDPLTLLAQPLGVGGILCTSNGQVVMIRSQKVAEAGGLLDISGGHPERDMNKEDSVNIPLSSLGPPDLMGIALNHTSAGGPSAEFYVR
;
A
#
# COMPACT_ATOMS: atom_id res chain seq x y z
N MET A 1 -22.75 2.01 1.02
CA MET A 1 -21.32 1.78 1.31
C MET A 1 -20.60 3.10 1.13
N ASP A 2 -19.49 3.30 1.81
CA ASP A 2 -18.64 4.48 1.65
C ASP A 2 -18.09 4.51 0.21
N PRO A 3 -18.30 5.58 -0.58
CA PRO A 3 -17.81 5.65 -1.96
C PRO A 3 -16.29 5.81 -2.05
N GLU A 4 -15.62 6.20 -0.97
CA GLU A 4 -14.18 6.47 -0.95
C GLU A 4 -13.33 5.20 -0.76
N VAL A 5 -13.94 4.12 -0.24
CA VAL A 5 -13.23 2.87 0.09
C VAL A 5 -13.99 1.66 -0.44
N SER A 6 -13.27 0.74 -1.10
CA SER A 6 -13.78 -0.60 -1.40
C SER A 6 -12.88 -1.70 -0.84
N VAL A 7 -13.49 -2.85 -0.54
CA VAL A 7 -12.78 -4.03 -0.06
C VAL A 7 -12.47 -4.94 -1.25
N LEU A 8 -11.18 -5.10 -1.55
CA LEU A 8 -10.69 -5.97 -2.61
C LEU A 8 -10.57 -7.43 -2.14
N LEU A 9 -10.10 -7.63 -0.91
CA LEU A 9 -9.96 -8.94 -0.27
C LEU A 9 -10.44 -8.85 1.18
N HIS A 10 -11.20 -9.85 1.63
CA HIS A 10 -11.65 -9.94 3.01
C HIS A 10 -11.31 -11.32 3.60
N CYS A 11 -10.50 -11.33 4.66
CA CYS A 11 -9.99 -12.54 5.30
C CYS A 11 -10.68 -12.88 6.64
N ALA A 12 -11.75 -12.19 7.02
CA ALA A 12 -12.38 -12.40 8.33
C ALA A 12 -12.94 -13.81 8.53
N HIS A 13 -13.28 -14.53 7.45
CA HIS A 13 -13.70 -15.93 7.54
C HIS A 13 -12.64 -16.84 8.18
N TRP A 14 -11.36 -16.47 8.04
CA TRP A 14 -10.23 -17.19 8.63
C TRP A 14 -9.68 -16.52 9.89
N GLN A 15 -10.33 -15.45 10.38
CA GLN A 15 -9.83 -14.59 11.46
C GLN A 15 -8.48 -13.93 11.13
N GLY A 16 -8.24 -13.68 9.83
CA GLY A 16 -6.96 -13.20 9.32
C GLY A 16 -6.08 -14.32 8.76
N LEU A 17 -5.11 -13.97 7.92
CA LEU A 17 -4.13 -14.91 7.37
C LEU A 17 -2.77 -14.69 8.02
N LEU A 18 -2.15 -15.79 8.46
CA LEU A 18 -0.79 -15.81 8.97
C LEU A 18 0.21 -15.59 7.84
N ARG A 19 1.44 -15.17 8.18
CA ARG A 19 2.53 -15.05 7.20
C ARG A 19 2.77 -16.35 6.39
N SER A 20 2.66 -17.52 7.03
CA SER A 20 2.83 -18.83 6.36
C SER A 20 1.73 -19.18 5.36
N GLN A 21 0.64 -18.42 5.37
CA GLN A 21 -0.53 -18.56 4.52
C GLN A 21 -0.52 -17.58 3.33
N VAL A 22 0.42 -16.65 3.30
CA VAL A 22 0.57 -15.65 2.25
C VAL A 22 1.83 -15.98 1.43
N GLN A 23 1.64 -16.29 0.16
CA GLN A 23 2.71 -16.45 -0.81
C GLN A 23 2.79 -15.19 -1.67
N VAL A 24 4.02 -14.74 -1.95
CA VAL A 24 4.29 -13.56 -2.78
C VAL A 24 5.13 -13.98 -3.96
N GLU A 25 4.70 -13.61 -5.15
CA GLU A 25 5.42 -13.77 -6.41
C GLU A 25 5.79 -12.38 -6.92
N LEU A 26 7.07 -12.17 -7.23
CA LEU A 26 7.58 -10.91 -7.76
C LEU A 26 7.76 -11.04 -9.26
N SER A 27 7.20 -10.10 -10.01
CA SER A 27 7.38 -9.97 -11.46
C SER A 27 7.91 -8.58 -11.84
N GLU A 28 8.52 -8.51 -13.02
CA GLU A 28 8.94 -7.24 -13.62
C GLU A 28 7.80 -6.69 -14.47
N ARG A 29 7.49 -5.40 -14.29
CA ARG A 29 6.50 -4.73 -15.11
C ARG A 29 7.10 -4.39 -16.46
N GLN A 30 6.36 -4.70 -17.53
CA GLN A 30 6.68 -4.22 -18.86
C GLN A 30 6.27 -2.75 -18.98
N THR A 31 7.21 -1.88 -19.37
CA THR A 31 6.98 -0.44 -19.49
C THR A 31 7.06 0.04 -20.92
N ASP A 32 6.27 1.07 -21.22
CA ASP A 32 6.30 1.78 -22.51
C ASP A 32 7.29 2.95 -22.44
N LEU A 33 8.18 3.07 -23.42
CA LEU A 33 9.13 4.17 -23.54
C LEU A 33 8.46 5.55 -23.57
N ALA A 34 7.26 5.67 -24.13
CA ALA A 34 6.51 6.93 -24.14
C ALA A 34 6.05 7.32 -22.73
N LEU A 35 5.60 6.34 -21.95
CA LEU A 35 5.18 6.53 -20.56
C LEU A 35 6.37 6.92 -19.68
N GLU A 36 7.49 6.22 -19.78
CA GLU A 36 8.72 6.52 -19.02
C GLU A 36 9.20 7.96 -19.26
N ARG A 37 9.22 8.40 -20.53
CA ARG A 37 9.55 9.80 -20.88
C ARG A 37 8.62 10.81 -20.21
N HIS A 38 7.32 10.54 -20.21
CA HIS A 38 6.35 11.43 -19.58
C HIS A 38 6.57 11.53 -18.07
N ILE A 39 6.83 10.41 -17.41
CA ILE A 39 7.13 10.35 -15.97
C ILE A 39 8.37 11.16 -15.64
N ASP A 40 9.45 11.00 -16.43
CA ASP A 40 10.68 11.76 -16.27
C ASP A 40 10.46 13.27 -16.43
N GLU A 41 9.67 13.70 -17.42
CA GLU A 41 9.34 15.12 -17.63
C GLU A 41 8.58 15.72 -16.43
N VAL A 42 7.61 14.99 -15.88
CA VAL A 42 6.86 15.42 -14.69
C VAL A 42 7.77 15.48 -13.46
N TRP A 43 8.62 14.47 -13.27
CA TRP A 43 9.59 14.41 -12.17
C TRP A 43 10.58 15.58 -12.21
N MET A 44 11.17 15.86 -13.38
CA MET A 44 12.12 16.96 -13.54
C MET A 44 11.48 18.32 -13.23
N LYS A 45 10.23 18.55 -13.65
CA LYS A 45 9.45 19.74 -13.29
C LYS A 45 9.27 19.84 -11.77
N ARG A 46 8.98 18.73 -11.09
CA ARG A 46 8.78 18.69 -9.64
C ARG A 46 10.08 18.98 -8.86
N VAL A 47 11.16 18.29 -9.19
CA VAL A 47 12.48 18.44 -8.54
C VAL A 47 13.07 19.83 -8.77
N SER A 48 12.80 20.46 -9.92
CA SER A 48 13.23 21.85 -10.15
C SER A 48 12.65 22.85 -9.14
N LYS A 49 11.45 22.57 -8.59
CA LYS A 49 10.79 23.39 -7.57
C LYS A 49 11.17 22.96 -6.16
N GLU A 50 11.37 21.66 -5.95
CA GLU A 50 11.71 21.07 -4.65
C GLU A 50 12.92 20.13 -4.79
N PRO A 51 14.15 20.67 -4.77
CA PRO A 51 15.37 19.90 -5.03
C PRO A 51 15.70 18.83 -3.99
N TRP A 52 15.03 18.88 -2.82
CA TRP A 52 15.20 17.91 -1.74
C TRP A 52 14.38 16.62 -1.95
N LEU A 53 13.52 16.57 -2.96
CA LEU A 53 12.77 15.36 -3.30
C LEU A 53 13.69 14.31 -3.93
N PHE A 54 13.40 13.05 -3.64
CA PHE A 54 14.16 11.92 -4.15
C PHE A 54 13.25 10.73 -4.40
N ASN A 55 13.60 9.89 -5.37
CA ASN A 55 12.81 8.72 -5.74
C ASN A 55 13.03 7.57 -4.75
N ARG A 56 11.96 6.81 -4.54
CA ARG A 56 12.00 5.55 -3.81
C ARG A 56 11.21 4.46 -4.52
N ALA A 57 11.75 3.27 -4.42
CA ALA A 57 11.16 2.04 -4.91
C ALA A 57 9.94 1.62 -4.09
N LYS A 58 8.85 1.20 -4.74
CA LYS A 58 7.63 0.72 -4.09
C LYS A 58 7.15 -0.58 -4.72
N PHE A 59 6.51 -1.42 -3.91
CA PHE A 59 5.77 -2.58 -4.40
C PHE A 59 4.43 -2.11 -4.97
N ARG A 60 4.00 -2.72 -6.07
CA ARG A 60 2.67 -2.54 -6.66
C ARG A 60 1.93 -3.88 -6.59
N LEU A 61 0.70 -3.87 -6.13
CA LEU A 61 -0.15 -5.07 -6.20
C LEU A 61 -0.71 -5.22 -7.61
N HIS A 62 -0.24 -6.23 -8.35
CA HIS A 62 -0.74 -6.52 -9.70
C HIS A 62 -2.03 -7.34 -9.63
N SER A 63 -1.99 -8.46 -8.90
CA SER A 63 -3.14 -9.35 -8.74
C SER A 63 -2.99 -10.23 -7.52
N PHE A 64 -4.06 -10.94 -7.16
CA PHE A 64 -4.02 -11.98 -6.14
C PHE A 64 -4.94 -13.13 -6.50
N CYS A 65 -4.64 -14.31 -5.99
CA CYS A 65 -5.43 -15.52 -6.15
C CYS A 65 -5.66 -16.18 -4.80
N LEU A 66 -6.93 -16.42 -4.47
CA LEU A 66 -7.31 -17.17 -3.28
C LEU A 66 -7.43 -18.66 -3.62
N ILE A 67 -6.68 -19.50 -2.90
CA ILE A 67 -6.77 -20.96 -3.07
C ILE A 67 -8.06 -21.45 -2.41
N LYS A 68 -9.03 -21.84 -3.24
CA LYS A 68 -10.37 -22.30 -2.81
C LYS A 68 -10.27 -23.30 -1.66
N ARG A 69 -11.07 -23.05 -0.60
CA ARG A 69 -11.19 -23.89 0.61
C ARG A 69 -9.91 -23.99 1.47
N THR A 70 -8.93 -23.12 1.26
CA THR A 70 -7.78 -23.01 2.16
C THR A 70 -7.56 -21.54 2.54
N PRO A 71 -7.06 -21.26 3.76
CA PRO A 71 -6.59 -19.93 4.12
C PRO A 71 -5.23 -19.69 3.45
N LYS A 72 -5.20 -19.62 2.11
CA LYS A 72 -3.96 -19.34 1.36
C LYS A 72 -4.21 -18.39 0.21
N ILE A 73 -3.34 -17.39 0.11
CA ILE A 73 -3.37 -16.40 -0.96
C ILE A 73 -2.01 -16.32 -1.63
N ILE A 74 -2.03 -16.16 -2.95
CA ILE A 74 -0.86 -15.85 -3.76
C ILE A 74 -1.04 -14.42 -4.25
N CYS A 75 -0.12 -13.53 -3.89
CA CYS A 75 -0.09 -12.14 -4.36
C CYS A 75 1.01 -11.99 -5.41
N VAL A 76 0.65 -11.45 -6.56
CA VAL A 76 1.62 -11.06 -7.59
C VAL A 76 1.91 -9.58 -7.41
N LEU A 77 3.16 -9.27 -7.11
CA LEU A 77 3.64 -7.91 -6.92
C LEU A 77 4.61 -7.53 -8.03
N ASP A 78 4.47 -6.33 -8.55
CA ASP A 78 5.42 -5.75 -9.49
C ASP A 78 6.20 -4.60 -8.84
N TYR A 79 7.30 -4.26 -9.48
CA TYR A 79 8.16 -3.16 -9.10
C TYR A 79 8.13 -2.10 -10.19
N LEU A 80 7.60 -0.90 -9.90
CA LEU A 80 7.88 0.34 -10.62
C LEU A 80 7.11 1.50 -9.98
N GLY A 81 7.86 2.44 -9.43
CA GLY A 81 7.33 3.67 -8.84
C GLY A 81 7.18 4.74 -9.89
N THR A 82 5.97 5.28 -10.01
CA THR A 82 5.72 6.56 -10.68
C THR A 82 5.01 7.47 -9.70
N ASN A 83 5.11 8.78 -9.91
CA ASN A 83 4.43 9.75 -9.06
C ASN A 83 2.94 9.81 -9.40
N TRP A 84 2.21 10.56 -8.56
CA TRP A 84 0.83 10.99 -8.75
C TRP A 84 0.61 11.71 -10.10
N SER A 85 0.50 10.96 -11.19
CA SER A 85 0.04 11.47 -12.48
C SER A 85 -1.15 10.64 -12.94
N CYS A 86 -2.27 11.31 -13.18
CA CYS A 86 -3.43 10.76 -13.85
C CYS A 86 -2.98 10.26 -15.22
N GLY A 87 -2.96 8.95 -15.44
CA GLY A 87 -2.76 8.41 -16.79
C GLY A 87 -3.91 8.87 -17.66
N GLU A 88 -3.64 9.73 -18.65
CA GLU A 88 -4.63 9.99 -19.69
C GLU A 88 -4.87 8.69 -20.46
N ALA A 89 -6.15 8.41 -20.72
CA ALA A 89 -6.68 7.13 -21.19
C ALA A 89 -6.36 6.81 -22.66
N GLU A 90 -5.11 7.04 -23.11
CA GLU A 90 -4.66 6.66 -24.45
C GLU A 90 -4.19 5.19 -24.52
N PHE A 91 -4.01 4.52 -23.38
CA PHE A 91 -3.54 3.13 -23.30
C PHE A 91 -4.47 2.25 -22.45
N GLY A 92 -5.53 1.70 -23.03
CA GLY A 92 -6.27 0.56 -22.46
C GLY A 92 -6.79 0.76 -21.03
N ASP A 93 -6.48 -0.17 -20.12
CA ASP A 93 -6.91 -0.11 -18.71
C ASP A 93 -6.22 1.07 -17.97
N PRO A 94 -6.99 2.07 -17.49
CA PRO A 94 -6.45 3.26 -16.82
C PRO A 94 -5.55 2.96 -15.63
N LEU A 95 -5.72 1.81 -14.96
CA LEU A 95 -4.90 1.40 -13.82
C LEU A 95 -3.50 0.94 -14.21
N THR A 96 -3.28 0.60 -15.49
CA THR A 96 -1.97 0.17 -16.01
C THR A 96 -0.96 1.31 -16.10
N LEU A 97 -1.43 2.56 -16.07
CA LEU A 97 -0.58 3.76 -16.12
C LEU A 97 -0.26 4.32 -14.72
N LEU A 98 -0.97 3.85 -13.70
CA LEU A 98 -0.82 4.33 -12.33
C LEU A 98 0.22 3.50 -11.55
N ALA A 99 1.00 4.18 -10.70
CA ALA A 99 1.99 3.52 -9.84
C ALA A 99 1.37 2.52 -8.86
N GLN A 100 0.18 2.85 -8.34
CA GLN A 100 -0.57 2.07 -7.35
C GLN A 100 0.34 1.42 -6.28
N PRO A 101 1.15 2.22 -5.57
CA PRO A 101 2.03 1.67 -4.55
C PRO A 101 1.18 0.96 -3.49
N LEU A 102 1.53 -0.27 -3.16
CA LEU A 102 0.89 -1.05 -2.12
C LEU A 102 1.21 -0.42 -0.77
N GLY A 103 0.17 0.08 -0.10
CA GLY A 103 0.22 0.50 1.30
C GLY A 103 0.13 -0.69 2.26
N VAL A 104 0.51 -0.44 3.51
CA VAL A 104 0.22 -1.32 4.63
C VAL A 104 -0.36 -0.51 5.78
N GLY A 105 -1.41 -1.02 6.40
CA GLY A 105 -2.01 -0.48 7.61
C GLY A 105 -2.01 -1.51 8.73
N GLY A 106 -1.76 -1.07 9.96
CA GLY A 106 -1.67 -1.88 11.16
C GLY A 106 -2.69 -1.41 12.20
N ILE A 107 -3.70 -2.24 12.42
CA ILE A 107 -4.68 -2.09 13.49
C ILE A 107 -4.04 -2.66 14.76
N LEU A 108 -3.41 -1.78 15.53
CA LEU A 108 -2.72 -2.14 16.77
C LEU A 108 -3.72 -2.17 17.92
N CYS A 109 -3.88 -3.34 18.54
CA CYS A 109 -4.80 -3.60 19.62
C CYS A 109 -4.05 -3.76 20.95
N THR A 110 -4.33 -2.91 21.92
CA THR A 110 -3.72 -2.99 23.25
C THR A 110 -4.29 -4.15 24.08
N SER A 111 -3.60 -4.51 25.17
CA SER A 111 -4.03 -5.58 26.08
C SER A 111 -5.37 -5.33 26.79
N ASN A 112 -5.80 -4.07 26.88
CA ASN A 112 -7.12 -3.68 27.40
C ASN A 112 -8.19 -3.51 26.29
N GLY A 113 -7.91 -3.96 25.05
CA GLY A 113 -8.89 -4.00 23.96
C GLY A 113 -9.14 -2.65 23.27
N GLN A 114 -8.20 -1.70 23.36
CA GLN A 114 -8.28 -0.42 22.65
C GLN A 114 -7.48 -0.47 21.35
N VAL A 115 -7.86 0.34 20.37
CA VAL A 115 -7.12 0.47 19.09
C VAL A 115 -6.31 1.76 19.08
N VAL A 116 -5.05 1.67 18.67
CA VAL A 116 -4.17 2.85 18.52
C VAL A 116 -4.48 3.57 17.22
N MET A 117 -4.71 4.88 17.31
CA MET A 117 -4.91 5.78 16.17
C MET A 117 -3.87 6.91 16.21
N ILE A 118 -3.42 7.34 15.04
CA ILE A 118 -2.52 8.48 14.85
C ILE A 118 -3.23 9.59 14.07
N ARG A 119 -2.76 10.83 14.21
CA ARG A 119 -3.31 11.98 13.48
C ARG A 119 -2.21 13.01 13.29
N SER A 120 -2.02 13.48 12.07
CA SER A 120 -1.13 14.59 11.74
C SER A 120 -1.89 15.70 11.04
N GLN A 121 -1.60 16.95 11.37
CA GLN A 121 -2.23 18.12 10.73
C GLN A 121 -1.37 18.75 9.63
N LYS A 122 -0.09 18.39 9.52
CA LYS A 122 0.87 19.01 8.59
C LYS A 122 1.44 17.97 7.64
N VAL A 123 0.56 17.41 6.82
CA VAL A 123 0.89 16.39 5.82
C VAL A 123 0.19 16.74 4.51
N ALA A 124 0.76 16.30 3.39
CA ALA A 124 0.19 16.56 2.06
C ALA A 124 -1.11 15.77 1.82
N GLU A 125 -1.23 14.58 2.39
CA GLU A 125 -2.40 13.71 2.28
C GLU A 125 -3.12 13.61 3.62
N ALA A 126 -4.46 13.66 3.60
CA ALA A 126 -5.34 13.41 4.77
C ALA A 126 -5.05 14.23 6.04
N GLY A 127 -4.54 15.46 5.90
CA GLY A 127 -4.22 16.34 7.04
C GLY A 127 -5.40 16.58 7.99
N GLY A 128 -5.21 16.25 9.27
CA GLY A 128 -6.18 16.42 10.34
C GLY A 128 -7.14 15.24 10.56
N LEU A 129 -7.09 14.22 9.70
CA LEU A 129 -7.90 13.02 9.81
C LEU A 129 -7.25 11.97 10.74
N LEU A 130 -8.08 11.09 11.30
CA LEU A 130 -7.60 9.93 12.03
C LEU A 130 -7.04 8.90 11.05
N ASP A 131 -5.93 8.29 11.43
CA ASP A 131 -5.24 7.29 10.65
C ASP A 131 -4.73 6.17 11.57
N ILE A 132 -4.37 5.04 10.98
CA ILE A 132 -3.75 3.90 11.66
C ILE A 132 -2.24 3.91 11.44
N SER A 133 -1.51 3.10 12.21
CA SER A 133 -0.07 2.96 12.01
C SER A 133 0.19 2.28 10.67
N GLY A 134 1.10 2.78 9.84
CA GLY A 134 1.28 2.19 8.52
C GLY A 134 2.26 2.95 7.64
N GLY A 135 2.19 2.66 6.34
CA GLY A 135 2.94 3.36 5.31
C GLY A 135 3.10 2.53 4.05
N HIS A 136 4.05 2.93 3.20
CA HIS A 136 4.35 2.21 1.97
C HIS A 136 5.73 1.53 2.07
N PRO A 137 5.80 0.19 2.08
CA PRO A 137 7.06 -0.56 2.20
C PRO A 137 7.98 -0.34 1.00
N GLU A 138 9.28 -0.55 1.24
CA GLU A 138 10.38 -0.34 0.29
C GLU A 138 11.30 -1.56 0.33
N ARG A 139 12.01 -1.84 -0.77
CA ARG A 139 12.81 -3.07 -0.93
C ARG A 139 13.98 -3.18 0.06
N ASP A 140 14.62 -2.06 0.38
CA ASP A 140 15.95 -2.05 1.01
C ASP A 140 16.01 -1.37 2.38
N MET A 141 14.85 -1.14 3.04
CA MET A 141 14.79 -0.41 4.30
C MET A 141 14.01 -1.15 5.38
N ASN A 142 14.66 -1.38 6.52
CA ASN A 142 13.95 -1.52 7.79
C ASN A 142 13.51 -0.12 8.23
N LYS A 143 12.21 0.15 8.22
CA LYS A 143 11.67 1.40 8.78
C LYS A 143 11.64 1.33 10.30
N GLU A 144 11.89 2.46 10.94
CA GLU A 144 11.57 2.66 12.35
C GLU A 144 10.05 2.77 12.51
N ASP A 145 9.52 2.18 13.57
CA ASP A 145 8.08 2.18 13.84
C ASP A 145 7.58 3.60 14.12
N SER A 146 6.49 3.98 13.45
CA SER A 146 5.81 5.28 13.64
C SER A 146 5.27 5.47 15.06
N VAL A 147 5.10 4.36 15.78
CA VAL A 147 4.73 4.30 17.17
C VAL A 147 5.91 3.71 17.92
N ASN A 148 6.43 4.45 18.91
CA ASN A 148 7.60 4.05 19.69
C ASN A 148 7.27 2.87 20.65
N ILE A 149 6.93 1.72 20.08
CA ILE A 149 6.52 0.49 20.78
C ILE A 149 7.64 -0.54 20.58
N PRO A 150 8.13 -1.20 21.64
CA PRO A 150 9.13 -2.25 21.49
C PRO A 150 8.57 -3.42 20.68
N LEU A 151 9.35 -3.94 19.73
CA LEU A 151 8.98 -5.12 18.93
C LEU A 151 8.60 -6.34 19.80
N SER A 152 9.20 -6.48 20.99
CA SER A 152 8.86 -7.54 21.95
C SER A 152 7.45 -7.44 22.52
N SER A 153 6.80 -6.28 22.37
CA SER A 153 5.43 -6.02 22.80
C SER A 153 4.41 -6.21 21.67
N LEU A 154 4.85 -6.56 20.46
CA LEU A 154 4.00 -6.79 19.30
C LEU A 154 3.92 -8.29 18.98
N GLY A 155 2.70 -8.81 18.87
CA GLY A 155 2.42 -10.11 18.32
C GLY A 155 2.67 -10.17 16.80
N PRO A 156 2.65 -11.39 16.22
CA PRO A 156 2.73 -11.52 14.77
C PRO A 156 1.51 -10.88 14.09
N PRO A 157 1.67 -10.19 12.94
CA PRO A 157 0.56 -9.58 12.23
C PRO A 157 -0.28 -10.61 11.49
N ASP A 158 -1.60 -10.45 11.55
CA ASP A 158 -2.58 -11.22 10.78
C ASP A 158 -3.14 -10.37 9.63
N LEU A 159 -3.04 -10.85 8.39
CA LEU A 159 -3.60 -10.14 7.23
C LEU A 159 -5.13 -10.24 7.22
N MET A 160 -5.81 -9.12 7.43
CA MET A 160 -7.27 -9.04 7.51
C MET A 160 -7.92 -8.81 6.15
N GLY A 161 -7.21 -8.20 5.21
CA GLY A 161 -7.72 -7.94 3.88
C GLY A 161 -6.89 -6.94 3.10
N ILE A 162 -7.42 -6.54 1.95
CA ILE A 162 -6.87 -5.48 1.09
C ILE A 162 -8.01 -4.52 0.77
N ALA A 163 -7.78 -3.23 0.99
CA ALA A 163 -8.73 -2.16 0.68
C ALA A 163 -8.18 -1.26 -0.43
N LEU A 164 -9.06 -0.62 -1.19
CA LEU A 164 -8.72 0.37 -2.20
C LEU A 164 -9.15 1.76 -1.74
N ASN A 165 -8.25 2.72 -1.84
CA ASN A 165 -8.55 4.13 -1.62
C ASN A 165 -8.90 4.82 -2.94
N HIS A 166 -10.17 5.15 -3.15
CA HIS A 166 -10.66 5.80 -4.35
C HIS A 166 -10.38 7.31 -4.43
N THR A 167 -10.06 7.97 -3.32
CA THR A 167 -9.54 9.35 -3.33
C THR A 167 -8.10 9.41 -3.83
N SER A 168 -7.43 8.25 -3.86
CA SER A 168 -6.03 8.05 -4.25
C SER A 168 -5.91 7.16 -5.49
N ALA A 169 -6.78 7.40 -6.47
CA ALA A 169 -6.82 6.68 -7.75
C ALA A 169 -6.88 5.13 -7.61
N GLY A 170 -7.52 4.64 -6.55
CA GLY A 170 -7.63 3.20 -6.27
C GLY A 170 -6.36 2.59 -5.70
N GLY A 171 -5.55 3.35 -4.96
CA GLY A 171 -4.35 2.85 -4.28
C GLY A 171 -4.68 1.70 -3.32
N PRO A 172 -4.07 0.51 -3.48
CA PRO A 172 -4.34 -0.64 -2.61
C PRO A 172 -3.55 -0.55 -1.30
N SER A 173 -4.16 -0.95 -0.19
CA SER A 173 -3.50 -1.12 1.11
C SER A 173 -3.81 -2.49 1.71
N ALA A 174 -2.78 -3.19 2.17
CA ALA A 174 -2.93 -4.43 2.92
C ALA A 174 -3.09 -4.12 4.41
N GLU A 175 -4.19 -4.61 4.99
CA GLU A 175 -4.59 -4.26 6.36
C GLU A 175 -4.30 -5.43 7.31
N PHE A 176 -3.54 -5.14 8.37
CA PHE A 176 -3.07 -6.13 9.34
C PHE A 176 -3.66 -5.85 10.72
N TYR A 177 -3.96 -6.92 11.46
CA TYR A 177 -4.25 -6.85 12.89
C TYR A 177 -3.00 -7.25 13.68
N VAL A 178 -2.67 -6.48 14.72
CA VAL A 178 -1.53 -6.72 15.61
C VAL A 178 -1.99 -6.53 17.06
N ARG A 179 -1.58 -7.43 17.95
CA ARG A 179 -1.92 -7.39 19.38
C ARG A 179 -0.67 -7.30 20.25
#